data_AF-A0A482W4X9-F1
#
_entry.id   AF-A0A482W4X9-F1
#
_cell.length_a   1.000
_cell.length_b   1.000
_cell.length_c   1.000
_cell.angle_alpha   90.00
_cell.angle_beta   90.00
_cell.angle_gamma   90.00
#
_symmetry.space_group_name_H-M   'P 1'
#
loop_
_entity.id
_entity.type
_entity.pdbx_description
1 polymer ?
#
loop_
_entity_poly.entity_id
_entity_poly.type
_entity_poly.pdbx_seq_one_letter_code
_entity_poly.pdbx_strand_id
1 'polypeptide(L)'
;MIFFTDVTINDFANSSVCKNRIKKSNANVNKVLKQLEDNKNWDEKSEDFEGDFVEKENEDGTISYVIQKVEPRRRKKTVSNSEEKKPDNTGNEYPIDIWFLISEYIRPEDVGRFAGICKVSYEVVCTAKFWFSMYKRYYTSVPNLPERLHPECLFRKYGIRTSVIRALNFMYKPFISRLKSIEKMEQHPDILKRTQCVLMWHKKTENQCLYYFKMKVNVHRSPHRRTQKETHQPDLLEMLDDVFANQDESCKILQVTCKHLIPIAPVLGLTLTSAQLNLSSELRSYKLQLWFGSEIQSCKPSTGGNGNTLIILEPVINVKVLDWWHPLYPHSYNMEYLFNQE
;
A
#
# COMPACT_ATOMS: atom_id res chain seq x y z
N MET A 1 14.58 -14.59 27.46
CA MET A 1 13.61 -13.49 27.29
C MET A 1 13.59 -13.14 25.80
N ILE A 2 12.56 -13.60 25.08
CA ILE A 2 12.38 -13.25 23.67
C ILE A 2 11.72 -11.87 23.70
N PHE A 3 12.45 -10.83 23.32
CA PHE A 3 11.86 -9.52 23.03
C PHE A 3 10.97 -9.70 21.80
N PHE A 4 9.66 -9.83 22.02
CA PHE A 4 8.70 -9.57 20.95
C PHE A 4 8.86 -8.10 20.59
N THR A 5 9.57 -7.81 19.50
CA THR A 5 9.49 -6.51 18.87
C THR A 5 8.03 -6.28 18.51
N ASP A 6 7.45 -5.22 19.08
CA ASP A 6 6.07 -4.86 18.82
C ASP A 6 5.86 -4.68 17.32
N VAL A 7 5.12 -5.58 16.67
CA VAL A 7 4.74 -5.43 15.27
C VAL A 7 3.92 -4.15 15.16
N THR A 8 4.44 -3.17 14.43
CA THR A 8 3.82 -1.85 14.29
C THR A 8 3.04 -1.76 12.97
N ILE A 9 2.20 -0.74 12.84
CA ILE A 9 1.60 -0.41 11.54
C ILE A 9 2.66 -0.17 10.47
N ASN A 10 3.88 0.26 10.83
CA ASN A 10 4.94 0.54 9.87
C ASN A 10 5.55 -0.77 9.35
N ASP A 11 5.64 -1.79 10.21
CA ASP A 11 6.01 -3.15 9.80
C ASP A 11 4.92 -3.74 8.90
N PHE A 12 3.65 -3.47 9.18
CA PHE A 12 2.53 -3.83 8.31
C PHE A 12 2.50 -3.02 7.00
N ALA A 13 2.86 -1.74 7.06
CA ALA A 13 2.91 -0.80 5.93
C ALA A 13 4.03 -1.15 4.94
N ASN A 14 5.14 -1.67 5.46
CA ASN A 14 6.32 -2.08 4.70
C ASN A 14 6.34 -3.58 4.39
N SER A 15 5.47 -4.39 5.02
CA SER A 15 5.30 -5.80 4.64
C SER A 15 4.67 -5.88 3.26
N SER A 16 5.28 -6.68 2.37
CA SER A 16 4.64 -7.04 1.12
C SER A 16 3.41 -7.88 1.45
N VAL A 17 2.21 -7.29 1.29
CA VAL A 17 0.97 -8.04 1.44
C VAL A 17 1.08 -9.25 0.52
N CYS A 18 0.97 -10.45 1.09
CA CYS A 18 0.93 -11.66 0.29
C CYS A 18 -0.32 -11.56 -0.60
N LYS A 19 -0.17 -11.14 -1.86
CA LYS A 19 -1.23 -11.05 -2.88
C LYS A 19 -1.77 -12.45 -3.29
N ASN A 20 -1.56 -13.45 -2.45
CA ASN A 20 -2.11 -14.78 -2.60
C ASN A 20 -3.55 -14.74 -2.11
N ARG A 21 -4.47 -14.45 -3.02
CA ARG A 21 -5.85 -14.93 -2.92
C ARG A 21 -5.80 -16.45 -2.77
N ILE A 22 -5.77 -16.93 -1.52
CA ILE A 22 -5.93 -18.34 -1.21
C ILE A 22 -7.33 -18.74 -1.69
N LYS A 23 -7.42 -19.87 -2.39
CA LYS A 23 -8.61 -20.35 -3.10
C LYS A 23 -9.87 -20.14 -2.26
N LYS A 24 -10.79 -19.34 -2.80
CA LYS A 24 -12.17 -19.19 -2.30
C LYS A 24 -12.78 -20.58 -2.13
N SER A 25 -13.11 -20.98 -0.91
CA SER A 25 -14.33 -21.75 -0.71
C SER A 25 -15.46 -20.74 -0.83
N ASN A 26 -16.27 -20.84 -1.89
CA ASN A 26 -17.46 -20.03 -2.07
C ASN A 26 -18.43 -20.31 -0.91
N ALA A 27 -18.34 -19.51 0.15
CA ALA A 27 -19.38 -19.37 1.14
C ALA A 27 -19.98 -17.97 0.97
N ASN A 28 -21.26 -17.85 1.29
CA ASN A 28 -22.23 -16.81 0.92
C ASN A 28 -21.92 -15.35 1.34
N VAL A 29 -20.67 -15.03 1.66
CA VAL A 29 -20.22 -13.75 2.25
C VAL A 29 -20.33 -12.57 1.26
N ASN A 30 -20.08 -12.80 -0.03
CA ASN A 30 -20.27 -11.75 -1.05
C ASN A 30 -21.73 -11.30 -1.19
N LYS A 31 -22.69 -12.15 -0.83
CA LYS A 31 -24.12 -11.84 -0.88
C LYS A 31 -24.54 -10.96 0.31
N VAL A 32 -23.93 -11.20 1.47
CA VAL A 32 -24.15 -10.41 2.70
C VAL A 32 -23.48 -9.04 2.62
N LEU A 33 -22.28 -8.95 2.02
CA LEU A 33 -21.60 -7.67 1.78
C LEU A 33 -22.37 -6.77 0.80
N LYS A 34 -22.93 -7.33 -0.29
CA LYS A 34 -23.85 -6.58 -1.17
C LYS A 34 -25.10 -6.11 -0.42
N GLN A 35 -25.73 -6.97 0.39
CA GLN A 35 -26.91 -6.61 1.18
C GLN A 35 -26.65 -5.55 2.27
N LEU A 36 -25.41 -5.40 2.74
CA LEU A 36 -25.02 -4.37 3.71
C LEU A 36 -24.62 -3.05 3.03
N GLU A 37 -24.23 -3.07 1.76
CA GLU A 37 -23.99 -1.87 0.94
C GLU A 37 -25.30 -1.21 0.47
N ASP A 38 -26.44 -1.92 0.54
CA ASP A 38 -27.78 -1.44 0.19
C ASP A 38 -28.45 -0.49 1.20
N ASN A 39 -27.74 -0.06 2.25
CA ASN A 39 -28.21 1.03 3.11
C ASN A 39 -27.90 2.41 2.50
N LYS A 40 -28.43 2.65 1.30
CA LYS A 40 -28.52 3.97 0.66
C LYS A 40 -29.95 4.49 0.65
N ASN A 41 -30.03 5.81 0.47
CA ASN A 41 -31.18 6.69 0.64
C ASN A 41 -32.44 6.24 -0.14
N TRP A 42 -33.63 6.61 0.35
CA TRP A 42 -34.96 6.22 -0.19
C TRP A 42 -35.27 6.60 -1.65
N ASP A 43 -34.31 7.19 -2.39
CA ASP A 43 -34.51 7.78 -3.72
C ASP A 43 -33.72 7.06 -4.84
N GLU A 44 -33.05 5.94 -4.56
CA GLU A 44 -32.35 5.12 -5.57
C GLU A 44 -32.98 3.72 -5.76
N LYS A 45 -34.25 3.54 -5.37
CA LYS A 45 -34.98 2.29 -5.66
C LYS A 45 -35.71 2.38 -6.99
N SER A 46 -34.96 2.26 -8.08
CA SER A 46 -35.52 1.84 -9.35
C SER A 46 -34.62 0.76 -9.94
N GLU A 47 -35.22 -0.43 -10.04
CA GLU A 47 -34.83 -1.55 -10.90
C GLU A 47 -33.75 -2.52 -10.38
N ASP A 48 -34.17 -3.45 -9.51
CA ASP A 48 -33.55 -4.78 -9.39
C ASP A 48 -34.67 -5.83 -9.23
N PHE A 49 -35.30 -6.21 -10.35
CA PHE A 49 -36.18 -7.39 -10.44
C PHE A 49 -35.45 -8.49 -11.21
N GLU A 50 -34.91 -9.48 -10.50
CA GLU A 50 -34.26 -10.65 -11.10
C GLU A 50 -35.22 -11.86 -11.05
N GLY A 51 -35.85 -12.17 -12.18
CA GLY A 51 -36.69 -13.36 -12.39
C GLY A 51 -36.98 -13.54 -13.88
N ASP A 52 -36.95 -14.77 -14.39
CA ASP A 52 -37.26 -15.05 -15.80
C ASP A 52 -38.77 -15.03 -16.05
N PHE A 53 -39.16 -14.38 -17.15
CA PHE A 53 -40.55 -14.33 -17.63
C PHE A 53 -40.86 -15.61 -18.41
N VAL A 54 -41.86 -16.37 -17.97
CA VAL A 54 -42.38 -17.51 -18.72
C VAL A 54 -43.74 -17.16 -19.31
N GLU A 55 -43.88 -17.37 -20.61
CA GLU A 55 -45.10 -17.16 -21.36
C GLU A 55 -46.08 -18.31 -21.09
N LYS A 56 -47.27 -18.00 -20.57
CA LYS A 56 -48.38 -18.96 -20.48
C LYS A 56 -49.57 -18.44 -21.25
N GLU A 57 -50.04 -19.27 -22.17
CA GLU A 57 -51.28 -19.05 -22.92
C GLU A 57 -52.45 -19.56 -22.07
N ASN A 58 -53.40 -18.67 -21.77
CA ASN A 58 -54.64 -19.04 -21.08
C ASN A 58 -55.65 -19.58 -22.10
N GLU A 59 -56.64 -20.35 -21.65
CA GLU A 59 -57.63 -21.03 -22.50
C GLU A 59 -58.46 -20.08 -23.41
N ASP A 60 -58.46 -18.77 -23.12
CA ASP A 60 -59.10 -17.73 -23.94
C ASP A 60 -58.13 -17.05 -24.95
N GLY A 61 -56.99 -17.66 -25.26
CA GLY A 61 -56.04 -17.17 -26.28
C GLY A 61 -55.30 -15.88 -25.90
N THR A 62 -55.34 -15.48 -24.63
CA THR A 62 -54.63 -14.30 -24.12
C THR A 62 -53.38 -14.70 -23.36
N ILE A 63 -52.24 -14.15 -23.77
CA ILE A 63 -50.91 -14.43 -23.21
C ILE A 63 -50.68 -13.62 -21.92
N SER A 64 -50.25 -14.28 -20.85
CA SER A 64 -49.88 -13.63 -19.58
C SER A 64 -48.48 -14.05 -19.12
N TYR A 65 -47.71 -13.09 -18.58
CA TYR A 65 -46.35 -13.31 -18.09
C TYR A 65 -46.36 -13.50 -16.56
N VAL A 66 -45.84 -14.64 -16.07
CA VAL A 66 -45.78 -14.94 -14.63
C VAL A 66 -44.33 -15.22 -14.21
N ILE A 67 -43.87 -14.57 -13.15
CA ILE A 67 -42.52 -14.72 -12.58
C ILE A 67 -42.48 -15.98 -11.71
N GLN A 68 -41.68 -16.99 -12.09
CA GLN A 68 -41.53 -18.23 -11.32
C GLN A 68 -40.18 -18.26 -10.57
N LYS A 69 -40.20 -18.34 -9.23
CA LYS A 69 -39.00 -18.49 -8.41
C LYS A 69 -38.42 -19.91 -8.53
N VAL A 70 -37.16 -20.03 -8.93
CA VAL A 70 -36.43 -21.31 -9.00
C VAL A 70 -35.79 -21.62 -7.63
N GLU A 71 -36.21 -22.70 -6.97
CA GLU A 71 -35.52 -23.22 -5.77
C GLU A 71 -34.24 -24.00 -6.16
N PRO A 72 -33.11 -23.81 -5.48
CA PRO A 72 -31.88 -24.52 -5.80
C PRO A 72 -31.88 -25.97 -5.27
N ARG A 73 -31.72 -26.92 -6.19
CA ARG A 73 -31.57 -28.36 -5.95
C ARG A 73 -30.31 -28.68 -5.11
N ARG A 74 -30.51 -29.24 -3.90
CA ARG A 74 -29.43 -29.80 -3.05
C ARG A 74 -28.85 -31.08 -3.68
N ARG A 75 -27.55 -31.11 -4.00
CA ARG A 75 -26.83 -32.34 -4.37
C ARG A 75 -26.44 -33.12 -3.10
N LYS A 76 -26.91 -34.37 -2.95
CA LYS A 76 -26.47 -35.31 -1.92
C LYS A 76 -24.98 -35.64 -2.10
N LYS A 77 -24.15 -35.40 -1.08
CA LYS A 77 -22.79 -35.97 -0.98
C LYS A 77 -22.86 -37.26 -0.17
N THR A 78 -22.27 -38.31 -0.72
CA THR A 78 -22.06 -39.62 -0.09
C THR A 78 -21.10 -39.50 1.09
N VAL A 79 -21.47 -40.18 2.18
CA VAL A 79 -20.73 -40.28 3.44
C VAL A 79 -19.64 -41.34 3.28
N SER A 80 -18.39 -40.97 3.50
CA SER A 80 -17.31 -41.93 3.76
C SER A 80 -16.76 -41.65 5.15
N ASN A 81 -17.06 -42.56 6.08
CA ASN A 81 -16.56 -42.59 7.44
C ASN A 81 -15.04 -42.83 7.45
N SER A 82 -14.30 -41.91 8.05
CA SER A 82 -13.02 -42.20 8.69
C SER A 82 -12.92 -41.32 9.93
N GLU A 83 -13.30 -41.90 11.07
CA GLU A 83 -13.15 -41.30 12.39
C GLU A 83 -11.68 -41.28 12.79
N GLU A 84 -11.04 -40.12 12.63
CA GLU A 84 -9.95 -39.69 13.50
C GLU A 84 -10.31 -38.30 14.01
N LYS A 85 -11.01 -38.26 15.15
CA LYS A 85 -11.29 -37.02 15.89
C LYS A 85 -9.97 -36.48 16.45
N LYS A 86 -9.28 -35.65 15.66
CA LYS A 86 -8.44 -34.60 16.23
C LYS A 86 -9.36 -33.69 17.05
N PRO A 87 -8.96 -33.20 18.24
CA PRO A 87 -9.76 -32.19 18.91
C PRO A 87 -9.87 -31.03 17.93
N ASP A 88 -11.10 -30.78 17.49
CA ASP A 88 -11.44 -29.68 16.61
C ASP A 88 -11.22 -28.42 17.46
N ASN A 89 -9.97 -27.97 17.52
CA ASN A 89 -9.58 -26.70 18.12
C ASN A 89 -9.95 -25.59 17.13
N THR A 90 -11.16 -25.69 16.59
CA THR A 90 -11.81 -24.71 15.74
C THR A 90 -12.31 -23.64 16.70
N GLY A 91 -11.57 -22.52 16.75
CA GLY A 91 -11.99 -21.37 17.52
C GLY A 91 -13.40 -20.92 17.12
N ASN A 92 -14.09 -20.23 18.03
CA ASN A 92 -15.45 -19.75 17.79
C ASN A 92 -15.51 -18.83 16.56
N GLU A 93 -16.43 -19.11 15.64
CA GLU A 93 -16.73 -18.22 14.51
C GLU A 93 -17.77 -17.18 14.95
N TYR A 94 -17.36 -15.91 14.91
CA TYR A 94 -18.23 -14.77 15.20
C TYR A 94 -18.65 -14.06 13.91
N PRO A 95 -19.88 -13.51 13.84
CA PRO A 95 -20.32 -12.65 12.73
C PRO A 95 -19.37 -11.47 12.49
N ILE A 96 -19.28 -11.04 11.23
CA ILE A 96 -18.39 -9.93 10.83
C ILE A 96 -18.72 -8.62 11.54
N ASP A 97 -19.98 -8.39 11.92
CA ASP A 97 -20.42 -7.21 12.65
C ASP A 97 -19.72 -7.07 14.01
N ILE A 98 -19.49 -8.18 14.72
CA ILE A 98 -18.75 -8.18 15.98
C ILE A 98 -17.32 -7.72 15.74
N TRP A 99 -16.68 -8.17 14.66
CA TRP A 99 -15.33 -7.73 14.31
C TRP A 99 -15.28 -6.26 13.91
N PHE A 100 -16.30 -5.74 13.24
CA PHE A 100 -16.41 -4.29 12.99
C PHE A 100 -16.56 -3.51 14.30
N LEU A 101 -17.41 -3.96 15.23
CA LEU A 101 -17.53 -3.33 16.55
C LEU A 101 -16.21 -3.34 17.32
N ILE A 102 -15.48 -4.45 17.32
CA ILE A 102 -14.15 -4.53 17.95
C ILE A 102 -13.17 -3.57 17.26
N SER A 103 -13.22 -3.47 15.92
CA SER A 103 -12.35 -2.59 15.14
C SER A 103 -12.50 -1.09 15.52
N GLU A 104 -13.64 -0.71 16.10
CA GLU A 104 -13.89 0.63 16.63
C GLU A 104 -13.04 0.99 17.86
N TYR A 105 -12.30 0.03 18.42
CA TYR A 105 -11.45 0.23 19.58
C TYR A 105 -9.97 -0.07 19.30
N ILE A 106 -9.64 -0.54 18.10
CA ILE A 106 -8.27 -0.84 17.71
C ILE A 106 -7.48 0.46 17.49
N ARG A 107 -6.29 0.52 18.10
CA ARG A 107 -5.34 1.63 17.92
C ARG A 107 -4.56 1.46 16.61
N PRO A 108 -4.10 2.55 15.97
CA PRO A 108 -3.28 2.48 14.76
C PRO A 108 -2.09 1.52 14.86
N GLU A 109 -1.37 1.48 15.99
CA GLU A 109 -0.26 0.55 16.21
C GLU A 109 -0.67 -0.93 16.32
N ASP A 110 -1.94 -1.21 16.58
CA ASP A 110 -2.50 -2.54 16.84
C ASP A 110 -3.20 -3.14 15.60
N VAL A 111 -3.25 -2.42 14.47
CA VAL A 111 -3.92 -2.89 13.24
C VAL A 111 -3.37 -4.22 12.76
N GLY A 112 -2.03 -4.38 12.76
CA GLY A 112 -1.40 -5.64 12.37
C GLY A 112 -1.74 -6.80 13.31
N ARG A 113 -1.77 -6.55 14.63
CA ARG A 113 -2.17 -7.56 15.63
C ARG A 113 -3.63 -7.96 15.45
N PHE A 114 -4.52 -6.99 15.24
CA PHE A 114 -5.94 -7.24 14.99
C PHE A 114 -6.16 -8.03 13.69
N ALA A 115 -5.50 -7.66 12.60
CA ALA A 115 -5.55 -8.39 11.34
C ALA A 115 -5.02 -9.84 11.46
N GLY A 116 -4.11 -10.09 12.40
CA GLY A 116 -3.53 -11.40 12.66
C GLY A 116 -4.39 -12.36 13.50
N ILE A 117 -5.50 -11.90 14.09
CA ILE A 117 -6.33 -12.74 14.98
C ILE A 117 -6.98 -13.88 14.19
N CYS A 118 -7.69 -13.57 13.11
CA CYS A 118 -8.37 -14.56 12.28
C CYS A 118 -8.63 -14.03 10.86
N LYS A 119 -9.22 -14.86 10.00
CA LYS A 119 -9.56 -14.45 8.62
C LYS A 119 -10.57 -13.30 8.57
N VAL A 120 -11.56 -13.31 9.46
CA VAL A 120 -12.62 -12.30 9.47
C VAL A 120 -12.08 -10.94 9.95
N SER A 121 -11.18 -10.93 10.94
CA SER A 121 -10.53 -9.67 11.38
C SER A 121 -9.61 -9.10 10.30
N TYR A 122 -8.90 -9.97 9.55
CA TYR A 122 -8.15 -9.56 8.36
C TYR A 122 -9.05 -8.96 7.27
N GLU A 123 -10.21 -9.58 7.00
CA GLU A 123 -11.19 -9.07 6.02
C GLU A 123 -11.70 -7.68 6.42
N VAL A 124 -11.98 -7.45 7.71
CA VAL A 124 -12.38 -6.14 8.24
C VAL A 124 -11.32 -5.07 7.94
N VAL A 125 -10.03 -5.36 8.21
CA VAL A 125 -8.92 -4.45 7.89
C VAL A 125 -8.76 -4.20 6.38
N CYS A 126 -9.22 -5.14 5.55
CA CYS A 126 -9.22 -4.96 4.09
C CYS A 126 -10.30 -4.00 3.57
N THR A 127 -11.26 -3.58 4.41
CA THR A 127 -12.37 -2.73 3.97
C THR A 127 -12.06 -1.23 4.02
N ALA A 128 -12.67 -0.45 3.11
CA ALA A 128 -12.61 1.01 3.16
C ALA A 128 -13.23 1.57 4.46
N LYS A 129 -14.32 0.95 4.94
CA LYS A 129 -15.02 1.33 6.18
C LYS A 129 -14.08 1.35 7.38
N PHE A 130 -13.23 0.33 7.52
CA PHE A 130 -12.25 0.26 8.61
C PHE A 130 -11.29 1.46 8.59
N TRP A 131 -10.67 1.73 7.44
CA TRP A 131 -9.70 2.83 7.31
C TRP A 131 -10.37 4.19 7.47
N PHE A 132 -11.56 4.39 6.90
CA PHE A 132 -12.30 5.64 7.05
C PHE A 132 -12.74 5.89 8.50
N SER A 133 -13.21 4.85 9.21
CA SER A 133 -13.54 4.94 10.63
C SER A 133 -12.32 5.30 11.48
N MET A 134 -11.17 4.67 11.19
CA MET A 134 -9.91 4.97 11.86
C MET A 134 -9.48 6.42 11.63
N TYR A 135 -9.52 6.89 10.39
CA TYR A 135 -9.22 8.29 10.06
C TYR A 135 -10.11 9.24 10.84
N LYS A 136 -11.44 9.04 10.78
CA LYS A 136 -12.42 9.89 11.47
C LYS A 136 -12.16 9.97 12.98
N ARG A 137 -11.78 8.85 13.60
CA ARG A 137 -11.52 8.79 15.06
C ARG A 137 -10.31 9.62 15.49
N TYR A 138 -9.25 9.62 14.68
CA TYR A 138 -7.97 10.26 15.03
C TYR A 138 -7.73 11.58 14.29
N TYR A 139 -8.66 12.00 13.43
CA TYR A 139 -8.52 13.23 12.68
C TYR A 139 -8.45 14.43 13.60
N THR A 140 -7.38 15.20 13.45
CA THR A 140 -7.23 16.52 14.07
C THR A 140 -6.69 17.45 13.01
N SER A 141 -7.20 18.68 12.97
CA SER A 141 -6.67 19.70 12.07
C SER A 141 -5.25 20.05 12.52
N VAL A 142 -4.27 19.79 11.67
CA VAL A 142 -2.86 20.04 11.93
C VAL A 142 -2.26 20.94 10.84
N PRO A 143 -1.38 21.88 11.20
CA PRO A 143 -0.68 22.67 10.20
C PRO A 143 0.21 21.75 9.36
N ASN A 144 0.26 22.00 8.05
CA ASN A 144 1.04 21.24 7.05
C ASN A 144 0.50 19.84 6.68
N LEU A 145 -0.76 19.52 7.01
CA LEU A 145 -1.41 18.36 6.39
C LEU A 145 -1.56 18.63 4.88
N PRO A 146 -1.07 17.73 4.00
CA PRO A 146 -1.28 17.86 2.56
C PRO A 146 -2.76 17.84 2.20
N GLU A 147 -3.20 18.70 1.28
CA GLU A 147 -4.61 18.85 0.85
C GLU A 147 -5.30 17.51 0.54
N ARG A 148 -4.61 16.59 -0.14
CA ARG A 148 -5.15 15.25 -0.49
C ARG A 148 -5.46 14.36 0.71
N LEU A 149 -4.90 14.69 1.89
CA LEU A 149 -5.12 13.97 3.14
C LEU A 149 -6.19 14.64 4.02
N HIS A 150 -6.79 15.73 3.56
CA HIS A 150 -7.93 16.36 4.23
C HIS A 150 -9.21 15.54 4.08
N PRO A 151 -10.18 15.66 5.00
CA PRO A 151 -11.43 14.90 4.98
C PRO A 151 -12.18 15.05 3.66
N GLU A 152 -12.14 16.23 3.06
CA GLU A 152 -12.80 16.56 1.79
C GLU A 152 -12.21 15.79 0.60
N CYS A 153 -11.00 15.26 0.72
CA CYS A 153 -10.33 14.48 -0.31
C CYS A 153 -10.43 12.96 -0.08
N LEU A 154 -10.84 12.52 1.13
CA LEU A 154 -10.85 11.10 1.54
C LEU A 154 -12.14 10.34 1.19
N PHE A 155 -12.97 10.85 0.27
CA PHE A 155 -14.22 10.18 -0.13
C PHE A 155 -14.02 8.96 -1.05
N ARG A 156 -12.84 8.80 -1.66
CA ARG A 156 -12.57 7.71 -2.62
C ARG A 156 -12.05 6.47 -1.90
N LYS A 157 -12.55 5.29 -2.27
CA LYS A 157 -12.04 3.99 -1.76
C LYS A 157 -10.59 3.75 -2.21
N TYR A 158 -10.25 4.14 -3.43
CA TYR A 158 -8.91 3.98 -4.00
C TYR A 158 -7.80 4.51 -3.09
N GLY A 159 -6.94 3.61 -2.63
CA GLY A 159 -5.77 3.94 -1.82
C GLY A 159 -6.10 4.53 -0.45
N ILE A 160 -7.34 4.38 0.05
CA ILE A 160 -7.76 4.95 1.34
C ILE A 160 -6.83 4.51 2.48
N ARG A 161 -6.39 3.24 2.48
CA ARG A 161 -5.40 2.76 3.47
C ARG A 161 -4.13 3.61 3.44
N THR A 162 -3.60 3.83 2.25
CA THR A 162 -2.36 4.59 2.02
C THR A 162 -2.51 6.02 2.53
N SER A 163 -3.64 6.67 2.20
CA SER A 163 -3.96 8.03 2.66
C SER A 163 -4.08 8.10 4.18
N VAL A 164 -4.77 7.14 4.81
CA VAL A 164 -4.95 7.12 6.26
C VAL A 164 -3.64 6.87 6.98
N ILE A 165 -2.81 5.94 6.52
CA ILE A 165 -1.47 5.69 7.10
C ILE A 165 -0.60 6.95 7.03
N ARG A 166 -0.61 7.66 5.88
CA ARG A 166 0.09 8.94 5.73
C ARG A 166 -0.46 9.99 6.71
N ALA A 167 -1.77 10.19 6.75
CA ALA A 167 -2.41 11.18 7.62
C ALA A 167 -2.10 10.93 9.10
N LEU A 168 -2.12 9.67 9.55
CA LEU A 168 -1.79 9.29 10.92
C LEU A 168 -0.37 9.71 11.32
N ASN A 169 0.61 9.73 10.40
CA ASN A 169 1.96 10.22 10.69
C ASN A 169 2.03 11.74 10.90
N PHE A 170 1.00 12.51 10.53
CA PHE A 170 0.89 13.94 10.83
C PHE A 170 0.14 14.23 12.14
N MET A 171 -0.85 13.41 12.48
CA MET A 171 -1.84 13.74 13.53
C MET A 171 -1.85 12.80 14.74
N TYR A 172 -1.34 11.58 14.61
CA TYR A 172 -1.38 10.59 15.70
C TYR A 172 -0.11 10.64 16.56
N LYS A 173 -0.25 11.10 17.81
CA LYS A 173 0.88 11.38 18.73
C LYS A 173 1.90 10.23 18.84
N PRO A 174 1.52 8.94 19.01
CA PRO A 174 2.49 7.86 19.08
C PRO A 174 3.38 7.74 17.83
N PHE A 175 2.83 7.98 16.64
CA PHE A 175 3.62 7.92 15.40
C PHE A 175 4.55 9.12 15.27
N ILE A 176 4.07 10.32 15.60
CA ILE A 176 4.88 11.54 15.62
C ILE A 176 6.07 11.38 16.60
N SER A 177 5.81 10.86 17.80
CA SER A 177 6.86 10.61 18.79
C SER A 177 7.89 9.58 18.32
N ARG A 178 7.44 8.50 17.66
CA ARG A 178 8.33 7.49 17.07
C ARG A 178 9.17 8.09 15.95
N LEU A 179 8.59 8.95 15.11
CA LEU A 179 9.29 9.63 14.03
C LEU A 179 10.42 10.51 14.58
N LYS A 180 10.16 11.29 15.63
CA LYS A 180 11.19 12.09 16.31
C LYS A 180 12.32 11.23 16.87
N SER A 181 12.04 10.00 17.28
CA SER A 181 13.08 9.05 17.70
C SER A 181 13.89 8.53 16.51
N ILE A 182 13.24 8.24 15.39
CA ILE A 182 13.91 7.78 14.16
C ILE A 182 14.78 8.90 13.59
N GLU A 183 14.34 10.15 13.60
CA GLU A 183 15.15 11.29 13.12
C GLU A 183 16.41 11.54 13.95
N LYS A 184 16.44 11.08 15.21
CA LYS A 184 17.66 11.09 16.04
C LYS A 184 18.63 9.96 15.72
N MET A 185 18.15 8.90 15.06
CA MET A 185 18.98 7.79 14.61
C MET A 185 19.47 8.08 13.19
N GLU A 186 20.78 8.20 13.00
CA GLU A 186 21.35 8.34 11.66
C GLU A 186 21.11 7.05 10.86
N GLN A 187 20.20 7.11 9.89
CA GLN A 187 20.00 6.02 8.95
C GLN A 187 21.10 6.08 7.88
N HIS A 188 22.01 5.11 7.91
CA HIS A 188 23.05 5.02 6.90
C HIS A 188 22.43 4.73 5.51
N PRO A 189 22.86 5.43 4.43
CA PRO A 189 22.29 5.29 3.09
C PRO A 189 22.46 3.88 2.48
N ASP A 190 23.26 3.01 3.11
CA ASP A 190 23.41 1.60 2.73
C ASP A 190 22.12 0.79 2.75
N ILE A 191 21.10 1.23 3.50
CA ILE A 191 19.77 0.60 3.47
C ILE A 191 19.14 0.61 2.06
N LEU A 192 19.64 1.46 1.16
CA LEU A 192 19.17 1.60 -0.22
C LEU A 192 19.98 0.75 -1.22
N LYS A 193 20.96 -0.04 -0.78
CA LYS A 193 21.69 -0.96 -1.68
C LYS A 193 20.71 -1.88 -2.40
N ARG A 194 20.96 -2.14 -3.69
CA ARG A 194 20.13 -2.96 -4.60
C ARG A 194 18.72 -2.39 -4.85
N THR A 195 18.57 -1.09 -4.74
CA THR A 195 17.34 -0.39 -5.15
C THR A 195 17.59 0.44 -6.39
N GLN A 196 16.60 0.50 -7.29
CA GLN A 196 16.68 1.24 -8.54
C GLN A 196 16.26 2.69 -8.33
N CYS A 197 17.03 3.64 -8.84
CA CYS A 197 16.63 5.03 -8.90
C CYS A 197 15.55 5.19 -9.98
N VAL A 198 14.31 5.46 -9.60
CA VAL A 198 13.18 5.64 -10.52
C VAL A 198 12.89 7.11 -10.80
N LEU A 199 13.33 8.00 -9.92
CA LEU A 199 13.20 9.44 -10.10
C LEU A 199 14.33 10.17 -9.38
N MET A 200 14.78 11.27 -9.95
CA MET A 200 15.82 12.14 -9.41
C MET A 200 15.44 13.58 -9.70
N TRP A 201 15.53 14.44 -8.70
CA TRP A 201 15.33 15.88 -8.85
C TRP A 201 16.09 16.62 -7.75
N HIS A 202 16.13 17.94 -7.86
CA HIS A 202 16.76 18.79 -6.86
C HIS A 202 15.95 20.06 -6.65
N LYS A 203 16.11 20.68 -5.49
CA LYS A 203 15.51 21.97 -5.14
C LYS A 203 16.60 22.90 -4.63
N LYS A 204 16.79 24.03 -5.32
CA LYS A 204 17.67 25.09 -4.86
C LYS A 204 16.93 25.98 -3.86
N THR A 205 17.59 26.30 -2.76
CA THR A 205 17.18 27.34 -1.80
C THR A 205 18.29 28.37 -1.72
N GLU A 206 18.07 29.51 -1.07
CA GLU A 206 19.04 30.62 -1.03
C GLU A 206 20.44 30.18 -0.56
N ASN A 207 20.52 29.26 0.42
CA ASN A 207 21.77 28.87 1.06
C ASN A 207 22.10 27.37 0.98
N GLN A 208 21.23 26.56 0.35
CA GLN A 208 21.37 25.09 0.32
C GLN A 208 20.76 24.50 -0.96
N CYS A 209 21.24 23.33 -1.36
CA CYS A 209 20.64 22.53 -2.43
C CYS A 209 20.20 21.17 -1.89
N LEU A 210 18.94 20.81 -2.11
CA LEU A 210 18.39 19.52 -1.72
C LEU A 210 18.30 18.62 -2.94
N TYR A 211 18.90 17.43 -2.85
CA TYR A 211 18.83 16.38 -3.85
C TYR A 211 17.90 15.28 -3.37
N TYR A 212 17.11 14.74 -4.29
CA TYR A 212 16.18 13.67 -4.02
C TYR A 212 16.39 12.54 -5.01
N PHE A 213 16.54 11.32 -4.49
CA PHE A 213 16.56 10.10 -5.28
C PHE A 213 15.42 9.19 -4.79
N LYS A 214 14.41 8.99 -5.64
CA LYS A 214 13.36 8.02 -5.37
C LYS A 214 13.88 6.64 -5.73
N MET A 215 14.08 5.83 -4.70
CA MET A 215 14.64 4.50 -4.77
C MET A 215 13.53 3.48 -4.64
N LYS A 216 13.43 2.56 -5.60
CA LYS A 216 12.44 1.49 -5.60
C LYS A 216 13.12 0.14 -5.44
N VAL A 217 12.64 -0.66 -4.49
CA VAL A 217 13.09 -2.05 -4.38
C VAL A 217 12.62 -2.80 -5.61
N ASN A 218 13.57 -3.36 -6.37
CA ASN A 218 13.27 -4.17 -7.53
C ASN A 218 12.86 -5.56 -7.03
N VAL A 219 11.57 -5.70 -6.67
CA VAL A 219 11.00 -7.02 -6.40
C VAL A 219 10.94 -7.69 -7.77
N HIS A 220 11.98 -8.45 -8.13
CA HIS A 220 11.93 -9.30 -9.31
C HIS A 220 10.60 -10.04 -9.26
N ARG A 221 9.70 -9.72 -10.19
CA ARG A 221 8.50 -10.52 -10.42
C ARG A 221 9.05 -11.91 -10.72
N SER A 222 8.95 -12.82 -9.76
CA SER A 222 9.41 -14.19 -9.95
C SER A 222 8.91 -14.68 -11.31
N PRO A 223 9.79 -15.06 -12.24
CA PRO A 223 9.36 -15.54 -13.55
C PRO A 223 8.55 -16.84 -13.46
N HIS A 224 8.48 -17.48 -12.28
CA HIS A 224 7.74 -18.72 -12.02
C HIS A 224 6.27 -18.55 -11.60
N ARG A 225 5.67 -17.37 -11.81
CA ARG A 225 4.24 -17.17 -11.54
C ARG A 225 3.40 -16.76 -12.75
N ARG A 226 3.80 -17.16 -13.95
CA ARG A 226 2.85 -17.34 -15.06
C ARG A 226 2.17 -18.71 -14.93
N THR A 227 1.40 -18.90 -13.86
CA THR A 227 0.26 -19.80 -14.03
C THR A 227 -0.69 -19.03 -14.92
N GLN A 228 -1.00 -19.60 -16.09
CA GLN A 228 -2.05 -19.14 -16.98
C GLN A 228 -3.38 -19.14 -16.21
N LYS A 229 -3.61 -18.09 -15.44
CA LYS A 229 -4.95 -17.61 -15.19
C LYS A 229 -5.09 -16.45 -16.14
N GLU A 230 -6.11 -16.49 -16.98
CA GLU A 230 -6.62 -15.36 -17.73
C GLU A 230 -6.48 -14.12 -16.83
N THR A 231 -5.57 -13.23 -17.20
CA THR A 231 -5.38 -11.98 -16.49
C THR A 231 -6.63 -11.18 -16.76
N HIS A 232 -7.65 -11.34 -15.91
CA HIS A 232 -8.70 -10.37 -15.74
C HIS A 232 -7.98 -9.04 -15.51
N GLN A 233 -7.91 -8.21 -16.55
CA GLN A 233 -7.50 -6.84 -16.35
C GLN A 233 -8.62 -6.23 -15.52
N PRO A 234 -8.32 -5.76 -14.30
CA PRO A 234 -9.35 -5.16 -13.49
C PRO A 234 -9.94 -3.98 -14.26
N ASP A 235 -11.27 -3.95 -14.37
CA ASP A 235 -11.95 -2.80 -14.94
C ASP A 235 -11.70 -1.56 -14.06
N LEU A 236 -11.90 -0.37 -14.62
CA LEU A 236 -11.68 0.90 -13.94
C LEU A 236 -12.44 0.98 -12.61
N LEU A 237 -13.64 0.41 -12.53
CA LEU A 237 -14.41 0.33 -11.28
C LEU A 237 -13.72 -0.55 -10.23
N GLU A 238 -13.20 -1.72 -10.61
CA GLU A 238 -12.44 -2.59 -9.70
C GLU A 238 -11.15 -1.92 -9.23
N MET A 239 -10.51 -1.15 -10.11
CA MET A 239 -9.35 -0.34 -9.75
C MET A 239 -9.72 0.74 -8.74
N LEU A 240 -10.82 1.49 -8.94
CA LEU A 240 -11.24 2.56 -8.04
C LEU A 240 -11.67 2.08 -6.64
N ASP A 241 -12.01 0.80 -6.52
CA ASP A 241 -12.34 0.15 -5.24
C ASP A 241 -11.11 -0.42 -4.50
N ASP A 242 -9.90 -0.35 -5.09
CA ASP A 242 -8.67 -0.87 -4.47
C ASP A 242 -8.23 -0.03 -3.26
N VAL A 243 -8.65 -0.45 -2.08
CA VAL A 243 -8.29 0.11 -0.76
C VAL A 243 -6.77 0.16 -0.54
N PHE A 244 -6.03 -0.81 -1.09
CA PHE A 244 -4.61 -1.01 -0.85
C PHE A 244 -3.72 -0.34 -1.89
N ALA A 245 -4.31 0.34 -2.88
CA ALA A 245 -3.54 1.00 -3.91
C ALA A 245 -2.50 1.97 -3.31
N ASN A 246 -1.24 1.74 -3.67
CA ASN A 246 -0.12 2.59 -3.26
C ASN A 246 0.93 2.61 -4.38
N GLN A 247 1.03 3.74 -5.08
CA GLN A 247 2.03 3.91 -6.15
C GLN A 247 3.47 3.99 -5.61
N ASP A 248 3.61 4.36 -4.34
CA ASP A 248 4.89 4.48 -3.64
C ASP A 248 5.21 3.23 -2.80
N GLU A 249 4.46 2.14 -2.98
CA GLU A 249 4.78 0.85 -2.35
C GLU A 249 6.21 0.43 -2.72
N SER A 250 6.97 0.00 -1.71
CA SER A 250 8.38 -0.37 -1.85
C SER A 250 9.31 0.76 -2.33
N CYS A 251 8.86 2.02 -2.25
CA CYS A 251 9.68 3.18 -2.54
C CYS A 251 10.19 3.84 -1.25
N LYS A 252 11.44 4.30 -1.30
CA LYS A 252 12.06 5.19 -0.31
C LYS A 252 12.65 6.39 -1.04
N ILE A 253 12.82 7.51 -0.34
CA ILE A 253 13.50 8.68 -0.88
C ILE A 253 14.80 8.90 -0.12
N LEU A 254 15.92 8.94 -0.84
CA LEU A 254 17.16 9.48 -0.34
C LEU A 254 17.12 11.00 -0.54
N GLN A 255 17.10 11.74 0.55
CA GLN A 255 17.20 13.20 0.56
C GLN A 255 18.59 13.60 1.04
N VAL A 256 19.33 14.35 0.23
CA VAL A 256 20.68 14.85 0.57
C VAL A 256 20.67 16.36 0.52
N THR A 257 21.13 17.02 1.58
CA THR A 257 21.25 18.47 1.64
C THR A 257 22.71 18.87 1.52
N CYS A 258 23.04 19.69 0.52
CA CYS A 258 24.38 20.22 0.27
C CYS A 258 24.40 21.74 0.46
N LYS A 259 25.58 22.32 0.76
CA LYS A 259 25.72 23.79 0.89
C LYS A 259 25.49 24.54 -0.42
N HIS A 260 25.85 23.95 -1.55
CA HIS A 260 25.69 24.56 -2.87
C HIS A 260 25.21 23.54 -3.90
N LEU A 261 24.83 24.04 -5.07
CA LEU A 261 24.45 23.23 -6.22
C LEU A 261 25.70 22.55 -6.81
N ILE A 262 25.69 21.23 -6.77
CA ILE A 262 26.64 20.30 -7.39
C ILE A 262 25.98 19.68 -8.63
N PRO A 263 26.56 19.82 -9.83
CA PRO A 263 26.05 19.13 -11.01
C PRO A 263 26.27 17.63 -10.85
N ILE A 264 25.20 16.84 -11.06
CA ILE A 264 25.23 15.38 -10.94
C ILE A 264 24.80 14.73 -12.25
N ALA A 265 25.43 13.60 -12.60
CA ALA A 265 25.04 12.83 -13.77
C ALA A 265 23.66 12.17 -13.57
N PRO A 266 22.86 11.99 -14.64
CA PRO A 266 21.59 11.28 -14.53
C PRO A 266 21.81 9.80 -14.18
N VAL A 267 21.14 9.35 -13.13
CA VAL A 267 21.20 7.96 -12.63
C VAL A 267 19.84 7.26 -12.68
N LEU A 268 18.87 7.84 -13.38
CA LEU A 268 17.55 7.26 -13.59
C LEU A 268 17.67 5.88 -14.25
N GLY A 269 16.96 4.90 -13.69
CA GLY A 269 16.97 3.50 -14.13
C GLY A 269 18.16 2.67 -13.62
N LEU A 270 19.18 3.29 -13.02
CA LEU A 270 20.33 2.56 -12.46
C LEU A 270 20.06 2.07 -11.04
N THR A 271 20.69 0.95 -10.67
CA THR A 271 20.62 0.38 -9.33
C THR A 271 21.76 0.89 -8.46
N LEU A 272 21.46 1.33 -7.23
CA LEU A 272 22.46 1.71 -6.24
C LEU A 272 23.21 0.46 -5.75
N THR A 273 24.49 0.35 -6.10
CA THR A 273 25.37 -0.77 -5.71
C THR A 273 26.05 -0.52 -4.36
N SER A 274 26.42 0.73 -4.08
CA SER A 274 27.08 1.13 -2.83
C SER A 274 26.79 2.58 -2.48
N ALA A 275 26.78 2.89 -1.18
CA ALA A 275 26.74 4.25 -0.65
C ALA A 275 27.80 4.40 0.44
N GLN A 276 28.54 5.49 0.45
CA GLN A 276 29.55 5.77 1.47
C GLN A 276 29.42 7.22 1.93
N LEU A 277 29.31 7.41 3.24
CA LEU A 277 29.32 8.71 3.88
C LEU A 277 30.63 8.86 4.65
N ASN A 278 31.55 9.64 4.11
CA ASN A 278 32.87 9.86 4.68
C ASN A 278 33.01 11.31 5.18
N LEU A 279 33.88 11.55 6.16
CA LEU A 279 34.32 12.91 6.48
C LEU A 279 35.29 13.39 5.38
N SER A 280 35.13 14.63 4.95
CA SER A 280 36.02 15.30 3.99
C SER A 280 37.45 15.37 4.53
N SER A 281 38.45 15.47 3.63
CA SER A 281 39.87 15.56 4.01
C SER A 281 40.18 16.77 4.91
N GLU A 282 39.38 17.83 4.83
CA GLU A 282 39.50 19.01 5.70
C GLU A 282 38.77 18.85 7.04
N LEU A 283 38.07 17.73 7.26
CA LEU A 283 37.23 17.41 8.43
C LEU A 283 36.11 18.43 8.73
N ARG A 284 35.79 19.30 7.77
CA ARG A 284 34.80 20.38 7.91
C ARG A 284 33.43 20.08 7.32
N SER A 285 33.31 18.99 6.58
CA SER A 285 32.07 18.59 5.91
C SER A 285 32.03 17.10 5.63
N TYR A 286 30.83 16.57 5.44
CA TYR A 286 30.66 15.21 4.95
C TYR A 286 30.73 15.16 3.42
N LYS A 287 31.20 14.02 2.92
CA LYS A 287 31.25 13.64 1.51
C LYS A 287 30.42 12.37 1.34
N LEU A 288 29.36 12.46 0.54
CA LEU A 288 28.54 11.30 0.18
C LEU A 288 28.93 10.83 -1.22
N GLN A 289 29.24 9.54 -1.34
CA GLN A 289 29.54 8.88 -2.60
C GLN A 289 28.49 7.80 -2.85
N LEU A 290 27.87 7.84 -4.02
CA LEU A 290 26.85 6.89 -4.45
C LEU A 290 27.31 6.22 -5.75
N TRP A 291 27.39 4.89 -5.74
CA TRP A 291 27.73 4.10 -6.92
C TRP A 291 26.46 3.50 -7.50
N PHE A 292 26.12 3.90 -8.72
CA PHE A 292 25.01 3.37 -9.48
C PHE A 292 25.53 2.48 -10.59
N GLY A 293 24.89 1.34 -10.84
CA GLY A 293 25.26 0.43 -11.92
C GLY A 293 24.04 -0.19 -12.59
N SER A 294 24.21 -0.71 -13.80
CA SER A 294 23.15 -1.48 -14.47
C SER A 294 23.15 -2.93 -13.96
N GLU A 295 22.03 -3.39 -13.41
CA GLU A 295 21.83 -4.79 -13.00
C GLU A 295 21.59 -5.75 -14.19
N ILE A 296 21.57 -5.26 -15.44
CA ILE A 296 21.40 -6.09 -16.63
C ILE A 296 22.73 -6.79 -16.95
N GLN A 297 23.09 -7.78 -16.13
CA GLN A 297 24.03 -8.85 -16.50
C GLN A 297 23.24 -10.13 -16.78
N SER A 298 22.40 -10.07 -17.82
CA SER A 298 21.91 -11.26 -18.49
C SER A 298 22.08 -11.01 -19.99
N CYS A 299 22.91 -11.84 -20.62
CA CYS A 299 23.34 -11.80 -22.03
C CYS A 299 24.62 -10.99 -22.33
N LYS A 300 25.76 -11.68 -22.18
CA LYS A 300 27.10 -11.45 -22.73
C LYS A 300 27.88 -10.22 -22.22
N PRO A 301 29.17 -10.38 -21.85
CA PRO A 301 30.05 -9.26 -21.54
C PRO A 301 30.34 -8.51 -22.83
N SER A 302 29.71 -7.35 -23.02
CA SER A 302 30.20 -6.37 -23.98
C SER A 302 31.46 -5.74 -23.39
N THR A 303 32.57 -5.96 -24.09
CA THR A 303 33.87 -5.36 -23.85
C THR A 303 33.76 -3.83 -23.90
N GLY A 304 33.89 -3.16 -22.75
CA GLY A 304 34.16 -1.72 -22.71
C GLY A 304 33.42 -0.94 -21.62
N GLY A 305 34.00 -0.90 -20.42
CA GLY A 305 33.64 0.03 -19.36
C GLY A 305 32.82 -0.60 -18.24
N ASN A 306 33.37 -0.60 -17.03
CA ASN A 306 32.60 -0.84 -15.80
C ASN A 306 31.48 0.20 -15.77
N GLY A 307 30.25 -0.20 -16.11
CA GLY A 307 29.08 0.67 -16.26
C GLY A 307 28.53 1.23 -14.94
N ASN A 308 29.43 1.60 -14.03
CA ASN A 308 29.12 2.18 -12.74
C ASN A 308 29.29 3.70 -12.79
N THR A 309 28.20 4.43 -12.63
CA THR A 309 28.17 5.90 -12.48
C THR A 309 28.41 6.26 -11.01
N LEU A 310 29.44 7.06 -10.75
CA LEU A 310 29.75 7.59 -9.41
C LEU A 310 29.18 9.00 -9.27
N ILE A 311 28.31 9.20 -8.28
CA ILE A 311 27.86 10.52 -7.84
C ILE A 311 28.60 10.90 -6.56
N ILE A 312 29.19 12.09 -6.56
CA ILE A 312 29.89 12.66 -5.40
C ILE A 312 29.16 13.93 -5.00
N LEU A 313 28.69 13.98 -3.75
CA LEU A 313 28.09 15.15 -3.14
C LEU A 313 28.98 15.59 -1.97
N GLU A 314 29.51 16.81 -2.04
CA GLU A 314 30.38 17.43 -1.05
C GLU A 314 30.32 18.96 -1.23
N PRO A 315 30.08 19.77 -0.18
CA PRO A 315 29.90 19.42 1.23
C PRO A 315 28.43 19.10 1.57
N VAL A 316 28.22 17.92 2.17
CA VAL A 316 26.92 17.45 2.65
C VAL A 316 26.67 17.96 4.06
N ILE A 317 25.49 18.53 4.27
CA ILE A 317 24.96 19.02 5.54
C ILE A 317 24.15 17.92 6.23
N ASN A 318 23.32 17.21 5.47
CA ASN A 318 22.40 16.21 6.02
C ASN A 318 22.04 15.13 5.00
N VAL A 319 21.81 13.91 5.46
CA VAL A 319 21.32 12.77 4.66
C VAL A 319 20.13 12.16 5.40
N LYS A 320 18.98 12.03 4.72
CA LYS A 320 17.78 11.36 5.24
C LYS A 320 17.31 10.28 4.28
N VAL A 321 16.84 9.16 4.82
CA VAL A 321 16.10 8.15 4.07
C VAL A 321 14.65 8.17 4.55
N LEU A 322 13.73 8.45 3.63
CA LEU A 322 12.31 8.65 3.93
C LEU A 322 11.50 7.48 3.39
N ASP A 323 10.74 6.83 4.25
CA ASP A 323 9.70 5.88 3.85
C ASP A 323 8.52 6.58 3.16
N TRP A 324 7.77 5.86 2.33
CA TRP A 324 6.63 6.39 1.58
C TRP A 324 5.53 7.03 2.45
N TRP A 325 5.43 6.62 3.71
CA TRP A 325 4.48 7.15 4.69
C TRP A 325 5.05 8.29 5.54
N HIS A 326 6.33 8.64 5.39
CA HIS A 326 6.98 9.70 6.14
C HIS A 326 6.36 11.07 5.81
N PRO A 327 6.11 11.96 6.80
CA PRO A 327 5.51 13.28 6.56
C PRO A 327 6.29 14.19 5.59
N LEU A 328 7.62 14.09 5.61
CA LEU A 328 8.50 14.79 4.66
C LEU A 328 8.59 14.13 3.28
N TYR A 329 7.93 12.99 3.05
CA TYR A 329 7.91 12.34 1.74
C TYR A 329 7.15 13.23 0.75
N PRO A 330 7.77 13.70 -0.35
CA PRO A 330 7.08 14.57 -1.30
C PRO A 330 5.85 13.90 -1.90
N HIS A 331 4.73 14.64 -1.86
CA HIS A 331 3.50 14.26 -2.52
C HIS A 331 3.58 14.64 -4.01
N SER A 332 2.99 13.81 -4.88
CA SER A 332 3.10 13.93 -6.34
C SER A 332 2.78 15.31 -6.91
N TYR A 333 1.89 16.06 -6.26
CA TYR A 333 1.55 17.44 -6.66
C TYR A 333 2.69 18.44 -6.46
N ASN A 334 3.56 18.23 -5.46
CA ASN A 334 4.73 19.09 -5.23
C ASN A 334 5.83 18.85 -6.27
N MET A 335 5.80 17.75 -7.03
CA MET A 335 6.86 17.46 -8.00
C MET A 335 6.66 18.22 -9.31
N GLU A 336 5.42 18.50 -9.73
CA GLU A 336 5.13 19.32 -10.92
C GLU A 336 5.69 20.75 -10.76
N TYR A 337 5.63 21.32 -9.55
CA TYR A 337 6.24 22.62 -9.26
C TYR A 337 7.76 22.58 -9.17
N LEU A 338 8.36 21.43 -8.87
CA LEU A 338 9.82 21.28 -8.75
C LEU A 338 10.50 21.04 -10.11
N PHE A 339 9.78 20.51 -11.09
CA PHE A 339 10.28 20.39 -12.46
C PHE A 339 10.20 21.71 -13.25
N ASN A 340 9.42 22.70 -12.77
CA ASN A 340 9.19 23.98 -13.44
C ASN A 340 10.02 25.15 -12.88
N GLN A 341 11.06 24.88 -12.08
CA GLN A 341 12.01 25.90 -11.63
C GLN A 341 13.33 25.71 -12.37
N GLU A 342 13.38 26.18 -13.61
CA GLU A 342 14.64 26.47 -14.33
C GLU A 342 15.26 27.78 -13.84
#